data_AF-A0A2S1SWB7-F1
#
_entry.id   AF-A0A2S1SWB7-F1
#
_cell.length_a   1.000
_cell.length_b   1.000
_cell.length_c   1.000
_cell.angle_alpha   90.00
_cell.angle_beta   90.00
_cell.angle_gamma   90.00
#
_symmetry.space_group_name_H-M   'P 1'
#
loop_
_entity.id
_entity.type
_entity.pdbx_description
1 polymer ?
#
loop_
_entity_poly.entity_id
_entity_poly.type
_entity_poly.pdbx_seq_one_letter_code
_entity_poly.pdbx_strand_id
1 'polypeptide(L)'
;MSTSPATATPQRSRAAVAVAGTGGCDITNPGNYSYKRFEYCVTGVNVLYILRDSNGKEIGRGTLQVSTSATLPKQGKAWNEQVTVKMTSGSGDVTALNAKFRASCTTGCSTTKTAPWYGGDLTPGQSLTGTVSYFSAPAAGAVAEFTTAYKLYVTSPGATAVDPNASWDNPRKIRCDDAVGGASSAGCVVPSVMAVVPMSAQSSDPGGAVAAYGWAQNNLNGTWGKKGSPLTRSTSGVAGRTAATCGGFTAEPELVDPDTCADFPFGEAKEGGAPGDRCVTVIPNLGNGEWDTYVLNDAHLLDRTAPCVQAHVTPAEKQFADTQLADGFKDQRVIDADQFELTFSLPDTGPQASCLNDDSPINSHPNGDGWFHNATEAVPLVNKSDPAGGSGFRPARAQACVGLNVKEGTDTSNPVTGMKDAVEYAEANNLTYDQSRCHLIPKVLGGKGTSKRTRFNLVPCWQVGMNTGSPSMRTYEKMGEDLVKGNDPNRVLGTNDAIFYQVTPVYQDAKSTIPVGVTMNANIQRANGTTEELFPNVFVTNTFSNTGLYNLGN
;
A
#
# COMPACT_ATOMS: atom_id res chain seq x y z
N MET A 1 119.22 8.42 -13.80
CA MET A 1 118.84 8.16 -15.21
C MET A 1 117.81 7.02 -15.22
N SER A 2 116.67 7.27 -15.89
CA SER A 2 115.62 6.38 -16.47
C SER A 2 115.26 5.04 -15.79
N THR A 3 114.06 4.82 -15.23
CA THR A 3 112.69 4.61 -15.80
C THR A 3 112.48 3.39 -16.71
N SER A 4 111.67 2.42 -16.25
CA SER A 4 110.51 1.83 -16.97
C SER A 4 109.77 0.73 -16.16
N PRO A 5 108.51 0.41 -16.48
CA PRO A 5 107.41 0.29 -15.51
C PRO A 5 106.82 -1.13 -15.31
N ALA A 6 105.98 -1.28 -14.28
CA ALA A 6 105.18 -2.47 -13.99
C ALA A 6 103.69 -2.28 -14.33
N THR A 7 103.11 -3.38 -14.80
CA THR A 7 101.81 -3.60 -15.44
C THR A 7 100.59 -3.43 -14.52
N ALA A 8 99.47 -2.95 -15.07
CA ALA A 8 98.18 -2.81 -14.40
C ALA A 8 97.21 -3.97 -14.70
N THR A 9 96.35 -4.31 -13.73
CA THR A 9 95.22 -5.25 -13.81
C THR A 9 93.96 -4.56 -13.23
N PRO A 10 92.74 -4.90 -13.69
CA PRO A 10 91.66 -3.92 -13.88
C PRO A 10 90.74 -3.70 -12.67
N GLN A 11 90.22 -2.47 -12.59
CA GLN A 11 89.24 -2.01 -11.62
C GLN A 11 87.83 -2.54 -11.94
N ARG A 12 87.15 -3.10 -10.94
CA ARG A 12 85.71 -3.38 -10.93
C ARG A 12 84.91 -2.10 -11.18
N SER A 13 84.00 -2.15 -12.14
CA SER A 13 83.01 -1.12 -12.45
C SER A 13 82.03 -0.95 -11.27
N ARG A 14 81.92 0.30 -10.79
CA ARG A 14 80.90 0.75 -9.83
C ARG A 14 79.53 0.80 -10.53
N ALA A 15 78.52 0.23 -9.89
CA ALA A 15 77.12 0.45 -10.24
C ALA A 15 76.76 1.93 -10.03
N ALA A 16 76.07 2.52 -11.02
CA ALA A 16 75.55 3.87 -10.95
C ALA A 16 74.42 3.97 -9.92
N VAL A 17 74.52 4.95 -9.02
CA VAL A 17 73.47 5.28 -8.05
C VAL A 17 72.35 5.99 -8.82
N ALA A 18 71.17 5.37 -8.90
CA ALA A 18 69.98 6.00 -9.47
C ALA A 18 69.53 7.17 -8.56
N VAL A 19 69.28 8.32 -9.18
CA VAL A 19 68.78 9.53 -8.49
C VAL A 19 67.32 9.28 -8.09
N ALA A 20 67.01 9.42 -6.80
CA ALA A 20 65.66 9.20 -6.29
C ALA A 20 64.69 10.28 -6.80
N GLY A 21 63.71 9.87 -7.62
CA GLY A 21 62.62 10.74 -8.08
C GLY A 21 61.60 11.02 -6.97
N THR A 22 60.84 12.11 -7.10
CA THR A 22 59.79 12.53 -6.17
C THR A 22 58.40 12.24 -6.72
N GLY A 23 57.50 11.68 -5.89
CA GLY A 23 56.14 11.30 -6.31
C GLY A 23 55.01 12.09 -5.64
N GLY A 24 53.93 12.38 -6.37
CA GLY A 24 52.71 13.05 -5.91
C GLY A 24 51.41 12.34 -6.37
N CYS A 25 50.29 12.55 -5.66
CA CYS A 25 48.98 11.93 -5.92
C CYS A 25 47.83 12.95 -5.92
N ASP A 26 46.92 12.85 -6.89
CA ASP A 26 45.70 13.69 -6.97
C ASP A 26 44.46 12.87 -7.35
N ILE A 27 43.27 13.33 -6.94
CA ILE A 27 41.98 12.79 -7.40
C ILE A 27 41.60 13.50 -8.70
N THR A 28 41.49 12.73 -9.78
CA THR A 28 41.19 13.25 -11.12
C THR A 28 39.75 12.98 -11.56
N ASN A 29 39.08 12.02 -10.93
CA ASN A 29 37.65 11.77 -11.07
C ASN A 29 37.09 11.38 -9.68
N PRO A 30 36.09 12.09 -9.14
CA PRO A 30 35.50 11.78 -7.83
C PRO A 30 34.69 10.48 -7.81
N GLY A 31 34.49 9.81 -8.95
CA GLY A 31 33.74 8.56 -9.06
C GLY A 31 32.23 8.75 -9.16
N ASN A 32 31.53 7.63 -9.42
CA ASN A 32 30.08 7.54 -9.50
C ASN A 32 29.54 6.88 -8.24
N TYR A 33 28.74 7.62 -7.47
CA TYR A 33 28.12 7.13 -6.25
C TYR A 33 26.69 6.65 -6.51
N SER A 34 26.35 5.50 -5.95
CA SER A 34 24.99 4.95 -5.91
C SER A 34 24.59 4.66 -4.47
N TYR A 35 23.35 4.97 -4.13
CA TYR A 35 22.83 4.82 -2.78
C TYR A 35 21.48 4.13 -2.81
N LYS A 36 21.31 3.16 -1.92
CA LYS A 36 20.01 2.73 -1.43
C LYS A 36 19.92 3.11 0.05
N ARG A 37 18.75 2.93 0.65
CA ARG A 37 18.55 3.27 2.06
C ARG A 37 19.52 2.52 3.00
N PHE A 38 19.86 1.29 2.66
CA PHE A 38 20.76 0.43 3.45
C PHE A 38 22.05 0.06 2.70
N GLU A 39 22.37 0.73 1.59
CA GLU A 39 23.56 0.41 0.80
C GLU A 39 24.18 1.67 0.24
N TYR A 40 25.50 1.72 0.17
CA TYR A 40 26.19 2.72 -0.63
C TYR A 40 27.32 2.05 -1.40
N CYS A 41 27.58 2.56 -2.59
CA CYS A 41 28.65 2.10 -3.46
C CYS A 41 29.22 3.29 -4.23
N VAL A 42 30.54 3.33 -4.38
CA VAL A 42 31.24 4.22 -5.30
C VAL A 42 32.09 3.39 -6.24
N THR A 43 32.09 3.77 -7.51
CA THR A 43 32.97 3.17 -8.53
C THR A 43 33.67 4.27 -9.32
N GLY A 44 34.89 4.00 -9.80
CA GLY A 44 35.56 4.91 -10.73
C GLY A 44 36.21 6.14 -10.10
N VAL A 45 36.51 6.13 -8.79
CA VAL A 45 37.37 7.17 -8.20
C VAL A 45 38.77 6.99 -8.75
N ASN A 46 39.28 7.95 -9.52
CA ASN A 46 40.60 7.83 -10.14
C ASN A 46 41.64 8.65 -9.37
N VAL A 47 42.67 7.97 -8.88
CA VAL A 47 43.85 8.56 -8.26
C VAL A 47 45.01 8.50 -9.24
N LEU A 48 45.53 9.66 -9.63
CA LEU A 48 46.68 9.78 -10.53
C LEU A 48 47.95 9.94 -9.70
N TYR A 49 48.91 9.04 -9.90
CA TYR A 49 50.27 9.16 -9.38
C TYR A 49 51.19 9.70 -10.47
N ILE A 50 51.96 10.74 -10.14
CA ILE A 50 52.97 11.32 -11.04
C ILE A 50 54.35 11.19 -10.38
N LEU A 51 55.29 10.56 -11.09
CA LEU A 51 56.70 10.49 -10.72
C LEU A 51 57.49 11.58 -11.45
N ARG A 52 58.25 12.35 -10.69
CA ARG A 52 59.09 13.45 -11.20
C ARG A 52 60.56 13.20 -10.87
N ASP A 53 61.46 13.64 -11.75
CA ASP A 53 62.89 13.67 -11.45
C ASP A 53 63.26 14.80 -10.47
N SER A 54 64.54 14.94 -10.17
CA SER A 54 65.06 15.99 -9.28
C SER A 54 64.87 17.42 -9.82
N ASN A 55 64.56 17.57 -11.11
CA ASN A 55 64.27 18.85 -11.76
C ASN A 55 62.76 19.13 -11.87
N GLY A 56 61.91 18.24 -11.30
CA GLY A 56 60.45 18.35 -11.37
C GLY A 56 59.84 17.88 -12.69
N LYS A 57 60.64 17.34 -13.62
CA LYS A 57 60.14 16.80 -14.89
C LYS A 57 59.44 15.48 -14.66
N GLU A 58 58.25 15.31 -15.22
CA GLU A 58 57.55 14.03 -15.19
C GLU A 58 58.34 12.95 -15.95
N ILE A 59 58.62 11.84 -15.28
CA ILE A 59 59.35 10.67 -15.82
C ILE A 59 58.50 9.39 -15.82
N GLY A 60 57.32 9.43 -15.20
CA GLY A 60 56.33 8.36 -15.28
C GLY A 60 55.04 8.72 -14.58
N ARG A 61 53.99 7.97 -14.87
CA ARG A 61 52.69 8.10 -14.20
C ARG A 61 51.96 6.77 -14.11
N GLY A 62 51.16 6.63 -13.08
CA GLY A 62 50.25 5.49 -12.91
C GLY A 62 48.87 5.97 -12.49
N THR A 63 47.83 5.23 -12.86
CA THR A 63 46.45 5.54 -12.46
C THR A 63 45.88 4.37 -11.67
N LEU A 64 45.34 4.68 -10.50
CA LEU A 64 44.61 3.76 -9.65
C LEU A 64 43.13 4.10 -9.70
N GLN A 65 42.29 3.09 -9.86
CA GLN A 65 40.85 3.20 -9.75
C GLN A 65 40.39 2.56 -8.45
N VAL A 66 39.64 3.30 -7.64
CA VAL A 66 39.07 2.84 -6.37
C VAL A 66 37.56 2.61 -6.54
N SER A 67 37.09 1.51 -5.96
CA SER A 67 35.68 1.24 -5.75
C SER A 67 35.45 0.78 -4.32
N THR A 68 34.38 1.26 -3.69
CA THR A 68 33.97 0.80 -2.37
C THR A 68 32.48 0.53 -2.32
N SER A 69 32.07 -0.40 -1.46
CA SER A 69 30.66 -0.72 -1.25
C SER A 69 30.39 -1.26 0.14
N ALA A 70 29.26 -0.91 0.74
CA ALA A 70 28.84 -1.45 2.02
C ALA A 70 27.32 -1.63 2.10
N THR A 71 26.91 -2.60 2.92
CA THR A 71 25.54 -2.77 3.38
C THR A 71 25.45 -2.32 4.83
N LEU A 72 24.55 -1.38 5.10
CA LEU A 72 24.26 -0.87 6.44
C LEU A 72 23.30 -1.82 7.18
N PRO A 73 23.52 -2.03 8.48
CA PRO A 73 22.70 -2.94 9.27
C PRO A 73 21.35 -2.29 9.57
N LYS A 74 20.25 -2.91 9.12
CA LYS A 74 18.90 -2.56 9.60
C LYS A 74 18.82 -2.68 11.13
N GLN A 75 19.50 -3.70 11.66
CA GLN A 75 19.69 -3.98 13.08
C GLN A 75 21.15 -4.38 13.28
N GLY A 76 21.81 -3.75 14.25
CA GLY A 76 23.23 -3.93 14.54
C GLY A 76 24.01 -2.62 14.52
N LYS A 77 25.14 -2.62 15.23
CA LYS A 77 25.98 -1.43 15.46
C LYS A 77 27.24 -1.39 14.61
N ALA A 78 27.51 -2.45 13.85
CA ALA A 78 28.76 -2.61 13.10
C ALA A 78 28.48 -2.99 11.65
N TRP A 79 29.34 -2.56 10.73
CA TRP A 79 29.32 -2.98 9.34
C TRP A 79 30.71 -2.98 8.73
N ASN A 80 30.83 -3.69 7.61
CA ASN A 80 32.04 -3.73 6.81
C ASN A 80 31.82 -2.99 5.50
N GLU A 81 32.85 -2.30 5.04
CA GLU A 81 32.92 -1.73 3.71
C GLU A 81 34.01 -2.46 2.93
N GLN A 82 33.62 -3.00 1.77
CA GLN A 82 34.53 -3.62 0.83
C GLN A 82 35.24 -2.52 0.06
N VAL A 83 36.56 -2.62 -0.04
CA VAL A 83 37.43 -1.69 -0.78
C VAL A 83 38.17 -2.49 -1.84
N THR A 84 38.20 -1.97 -3.06
CA THR A 84 39.03 -2.49 -4.15
C THR A 84 39.78 -1.35 -4.80
N VAL A 85 41.09 -1.54 -5.00
CA VAL A 85 41.96 -0.61 -5.73
C VAL A 85 42.61 -1.36 -6.87
N LYS A 86 42.42 -0.89 -8.10
CA LYS A 86 43.00 -1.47 -9.31
C LYS A 86 43.96 -0.49 -9.96
N MET A 87 45.15 -0.92 -10.33
CA MET A 87 46.00 -0.10 -11.21
C MET A 87 45.52 -0.27 -12.65
N THR A 88 45.01 0.80 -13.25
CA THR A 88 44.43 0.77 -14.60
C THR A 88 45.47 1.07 -15.67
N SER A 89 46.51 1.84 -15.35
CA SER A 89 47.60 2.15 -16.28
C SER A 89 48.89 2.48 -15.53
N GLY A 90 50.02 2.28 -16.22
CA GLY A 90 51.37 2.69 -15.83
C GLY A 90 52.16 3.07 -17.08
N SER A 91 53.05 4.04 -16.97
CA SER A 91 53.87 4.53 -18.09
C SER A 91 55.16 5.19 -17.61
N GLY A 92 56.15 5.24 -18.51
CA GLY A 92 57.51 5.68 -18.16
C GLY A 92 58.10 4.79 -17.08
N ASP A 93 58.70 5.42 -16.07
CA ASP A 93 59.37 4.70 -14.97
C ASP A 93 58.39 4.12 -13.93
N VAL A 94 57.09 4.43 -14.02
CA VAL A 94 56.05 3.89 -13.13
C VAL A 94 55.49 2.59 -13.70
N THR A 95 56.16 1.48 -13.39
CA THR A 95 55.76 0.11 -13.80
C THR A 95 54.98 -0.63 -12.72
N ALA A 96 55.12 -0.23 -11.46
CA ALA A 96 54.37 -0.74 -10.32
C ALA A 96 54.15 0.36 -9.28
N LEU A 97 53.08 0.23 -8.49
CA LEU A 97 52.75 1.13 -7.39
C LEU A 97 52.46 0.32 -6.12
N ASN A 98 52.99 0.76 -4.98
CA ASN A 98 52.58 0.28 -3.68
C ASN A 98 51.42 1.14 -3.16
N ALA A 99 50.33 0.51 -2.72
CA ALA A 99 49.16 1.21 -2.22
C ALA A 99 48.83 0.83 -0.78
N LYS A 100 48.52 1.82 0.06
CA LYS A 100 47.93 1.65 1.40
C LYS A 100 46.65 2.44 1.49
N PHE A 101 45.63 1.88 2.13
CA PHE A 101 44.34 2.55 2.25
C PHE A 101 44.00 2.75 3.73
N ARG A 102 43.46 3.92 4.06
CA ARG A 102 42.97 4.23 5.40
C ARG A 102 41.56 4.82 5.32
N ALA A 103 40.66 4.22 6.06
CA ALA A 103 39.33 4.72 6.35
C ALA A 103 39.27 5.42 7.71
N SER A 104 38.36 6.36 7.81
CA SER A 104 37.94 7.04 9.03
C SER A 104 36.46 7.44 8.92
N CYS A 105 35.87 7.93 10.00
CA CYS A 105 34.55 8.55 9.99
C CYS A 105 34.50 9.70 10.99
N THR A 106 33.55 10.61 10.81
CA THR A 106 33.36 11.76 11.70
C THR A 106 32.68 11.36 13.01
N THR A 107 32.54 12.32 13.94
CA THR A 107 31.88 12.15 15.24
C THR A 107 30.56 11.38 15.14
N GLY A 108 30.36 10.41 16.04
CA GLY A 108 29.20 9.50 16.01
C GLY A 108 29.51 8.13 15.42
N CYS A 109 30.69 7.94 14.85
CA CYS A 109 31.18 6.66 14.35
C CYS A 109 32.64 6.42 14.76
N SER A 110 33.00 5.14 14.90
CA SER A 110 34.35 4.65 15.12
C SER A 110 34.75 3.67 14.02
N THR A 111 35.89 3.89 13.36
CA THR A 111 36.45 2.92 12.41
C THR A 111 37.26 1.87 13.18
N THR A 112 36.68 0.68 13.37
CA THR A 112 37.28 -0.42 14.17
C THR A 112 38.37 -1.18 13.40
N LYS A 113 38.29 -1.21 12.07
CA LYS A 113 39.36 -1.67 11.19
C LYS A 113 39.64 -0.59 10.16
N THR A 114 40.73 0.16 10.36
CA THR A 114 41.02 1.39 9.59
C THR A 114 41.67 1.12 8.24
N ALA A 115 42.25 -0.04 8.01
CA ALA A 115 42.92 -0.36 6.75
C ALA A 115 42.54 -1.77 6.27
N PRO A 116 42.19 -1.94 4.99
CA PRO A 116 41.97 -3.26 4.40
C PRO A 116 43.29 -3.96 4.08
N TRP A 117 44.35 -3.19 3.84
CA TRP A 117 45.74 -3.61 3.66
C TRP A 117 46.69 -2.46 4.05
N TYR A 118 47.89 -2.80 4.51
CA TYR A 118 48.95 -1.85 4.92
C TYR A 118 50.04 -1.65 3.86
N GLY A 119 49.81 -2.17 2.65
CA GLY A 119 50.73 -2.18 1.52
C GLY A 119 50.32 -3.26 0.53
N GLY A 120 50.88 -3.21 -0.66
CA GLY A 120 50.66 -4.19 -1.72
C GLY A 120 51.07 -3.61 -3.05
N ASP A 121 51.86 -4.36 -3.81
CA ASP A 121 52.34 -3.92 -5.12
C ASP A 121 51.27 -4.21 -6.17
N LEU A 122 51.01 -3.21 -6.99
CA LEU A 122 50.07 -3.22 -8.08
C LEU A 122 50.84 -2.97 -9.37
N THR A 123 50.69 -3.86 -10.34
CA THR A 123 51.03 -3.62 -11.74
C THR A 123 49.75 -3.37 -12.56
N PRO A 124 49.83 -2.79 -13.78
CA PRO A 124 48.66 -2.56 -14.60
C PRO A 124 47.79 -3.81 -14.76
N GLY A 125 46.51 -3.70 -14.42
CA GLY A 125 45.53 -4.78 -14.43
C GLY A 125 45.32 -5.48 -13.08
N GLN A 126 46.26 -5.38 -12.13
CA GLN A 126 46.14 -6.01 -10.80
C GLN A 126 45.25 -5.21 -9.86
N SER A 127 44.71 -5.89 -8.83
CA SER A 127 43.85 -5.28 -7.81
C SER A 127 44.19 -5.74 -6.40
N LEU A 128 44.04 -4.84 -5.43
CA LEU A 128 44.01 -5.14 -4.01
C LEU A 128 42.55 -5.04 -3.54
N THR A 129 42.11 -6.03 -2.76
CA THR A 129 40.73 -6.16 -2.30
C THR A 129 40.73 -6.59 -0.83
N GLY A 130 39.84 -6.00 -0.04
CA GLY A 130 39.79 -6.20 1.41
C GLY A 130 38.80 -5.25 2.08
N THR A 131 38.61 -5.39 3.38
CA THR A 131 37.53 -4.69 4.10
C THR A 131 38.05 -3.71 5.14
N VAL A 132 37.33 -2.60 5.32
CA VAL A 132 37.40 -1.77 6.53
C VAL A 132 36.11 -1.98 7.34
N SER A 133 36.16 -1.66 8.63
CA SER A 133 35.04 -1.90 9.55
C SER A 133 34.72 -0.65 10.33
N TYR A 134 33.43 -0.42 10.53
CA TYR A 134 32.89 0.73 11.26
C TYR A 134 31.96 0.26 12.37
N PHE A 135 31.79 1.12 13.37
CA PHE A 135 30.92 0.92 14.51
C PHE A 135 30.26 2.23 14.91
N SER A 136 28.95 2.20 15.15
CA SER A 136 28.20 3.32 15.73
C SER A 136 27.16 2.78 16.69
N ALA A 137 27.16 3.30 17.92
CA ALA A 137 26.30 2.85 18.99
C ALA A 137 25.64 4.05 19.69
N PRO A 138 24.70 4.73 19.01
CA PRO A 138 23.90 5.75 19.67
C PRO A 138 23.18 5.16 20.89
N ALA A 139 22.95 5.99 21.90
CA ALA A 139 22.12 5.63 23.05
C ALA A 139 20.67 5.38 22.61
N ALA A 140 19.90 4.66 23.43
CA ALA A 140 18.48 4.45 23.20
C ALA A 140 17.76 5.80 23.00
N GLY A 141 16.95 5.91 21.94
CA GLY A 141 16.26 7.14 21.54
C GLY A 141 17.15 8.19 20.84
N ALA A 142 18.46 7.95 20.70
CA ALA A 142 19.37 8.92 20.11
C ALA A 142 19.67 8.64 18.63
N VAL A 143 20.16 9.68 17.96
CA VAL A 143 20.56 9.68 16.55
C VAL A 143 22.00 10.14 16.44
N ALA A 144 22.80 9.46 15.62
CA ALA A 144 24.15 9.85 15.25
C ALA A 144 24.24 9.94 13.72
N GLU A 145 24.67 11.10 13.21
CA GLU A 145 24.92 11.30 11.78
C GLU A 145 26.40 11.58 11.54
N PHE A 146 26.98 10.90 10.55
CA PHE A 146 28.39 11.03 10.23
C PHE A 146 28.66 10.75 8.75
N THR A 147 29.83 11.12 8.26
CA THR A 147 30.35 10.71 6.96
C THR A 147 31.55 9.77 7.13
N THR A 148 31.77 8.92 6.14
CA THR A 148 33.02 8.15 6.01
C THR A 148 34.02 8.95 5.19
N ALA A 149 35.30 8.82 5.55
CA ALA A 149 36.41 9.56 4.98
C ALA A 149 37.55 8.59 4.64
N TYR A 150 38.22 8.82 3.53
CA TYR A 150 39.18 7.89 2.94
C TYR A 150 40.49 8.59 2.58
N LYS A 151 41.58 7.85 2.72
CA LYS A 151 42.92 8.27 2.34
C LYS A 151 43.67 7.11 1.68
N LEU A 152 44.11 7.31 0.45
CA LEU A 152 44.95 6.37 -0.30
C LEU A 152 46.38 6.91 -0.33
N TYR A 153 47.31 6.15 0.24
CA TYR A 153 48.74 6.42 0.19
C TYR A 153 49.37 5.59 -0.94
N VAL A 154 50.09 6.24 -1.87
CA VAL A 154 50.67 5.60 -3.05
C VAL A 154 52.14 5.97 -3.21
N THR A 155 52.99 4.97 -3.44
CA THR A 155 54.41 5.17 -3.76
C THR A 155 54.87 4.29 -4.90
N SER A 156 55.84 4.77 -5.68
CA SER A 156 56.59 3.95 -6.62
C SER A 156 57.82 3.35 -5.93
N PRO A 157 58.17 2.07 -6.16
CA PRO A 157 59.43 1.49 -5.65
C PRO A 157 60.64 2.35 -6.02
N GLY A 158 61.52 2.61 -5.05
CA GLY A 158 62.75 3.40 -5.25
C GLY A 158 62.55 4.92 -5.32
N ALA A 159 61.31 5.44 -5.31
CA ALA A 159 61.03 6.87 -5.30
C ALA A 159 60.89 7.44 -3.89
N THR A 160 61.24 8.71 -3.70
CA THR A 160 60.95 9.48 -2.47
C THR A 160 59.53 10.07 -2.56
N ALA A 161 58.71 9.83 -1.55
CA ALA A 161 57.34 10.35 -1.50
C ALA A 161 57.34 11.83 -1.08
N VAL A 162 56.73 12.72 -1.88
CA VAL A 162 56.58 14.15 -1.54
C VAL A 162 55.13 14.49 -1.21
N ASP A 163 54.17 13.95 -1.96
CA ASP A 163 52.76 13.98 -1.57
C ASP A 163 52.05 12.67 -1.94
N PRO A 164 52.25 11.61 -1.15
CA PRO A 164 51.77 10.29 -1.52
C PRO A 164 50.26 10.10 -1.30
N ASN A 165 49.50 11.13 -0.92
CA ASN A 165 48.15 10.94 -0.40
C ASN A 165 47.05 11.54 -1.28
N ALA A 166 46.07 10.73 -1.67
CA ALA A 166 44.77 11.20 -2.15
C ALA A 166 43.73 11.01 -1.05
N SER A 167 42.87 12.01 -0.78
CA SER A 167 41.84 11.93 0.26
C SER A 167 40.47 12.40 -0.26
N TRP A 168 39.40 11.73 0.15
CA TRP A 168 38.02 12.07 -0.21
C TRP A 168 37.04 11.55 0.84
N ASP A 169 35.82 12.06 0.81
CA ASP A 169 34.74 11.67 1.70
C ASP A 169 33.58 11.04 0.93
N ASN A 170 32.74 10.28 1.65
CA ASN A 170 31.42 9.93 1.15
C ASN A 170 30.51 11.17 1.22
N PRO A 171 29.96 11.66 0.09
CA PRO A 171 29.21 12.92 0.04
C PRO A 171 27.85 12.83 0.75
N ARG A 172 27.37 11.63 1.08
CA ARG A 172 26.13 11.44 1.85
C ARG A 172 26.43 10.98 3.26
N LYS A 173 25.68 11.53 4.20
CA LYS A 173 25.69 11.10 5.60
C LYS A 173 25.13 9.69 5.73
N ILE A 174 25.65 8.97 6.71
CA ILE A 174 25.06 7.78 7.30
C ILE A 174 24.45 8.21 8.63
N ARG A 175 23.21 7.81 8.87
CA ARG A 175 22.56 7.93 10.17
C ARG A 175 22.55 6.57 10.83
N CYS A 176 23.09 6.46 12.03
CA CYS A 176 22.77 5.36 12.92
C CYS A 176 21.91 5.88 14.06
N ASP A 177 20.89 5.12 14.45
CA ASP A 177 19.96 5.54 15.49
C ASP A 177 19.51 4.34 16.33
N ASP A 178 18.95 4.61 17.49
CA ASP A 178 18.17 3.67 18.31
C ASP A 178 16.82 4.30 18.66
N ALA A 179 16.26 5.04 17.70
CA ALA A 179 15.15 5.99 17.91
C ALA A 179 13.85 5.58 17.20
N VAL A 180 13.80 4.41 16.57
CA VAL A 180 12.57 3.90 15.94
C VAL A 180 11.46 3.68 16.98
N GLY A 181 11.81 3.29 18.21
CA GLY A 181 10.87 2.93 19.27
C GLY A 181 10.50 1.45 19.27
N GLY A 182 9.66 1.04 20.24
CA GLY A 182 9.24 -0.35 20.42
C GLY A 182 10.41 -1.29 20.74
N ALA A 183 10.38 -2.51 20.20
CA ALA A 183 11.45 -3.51 20.35
C ALA A 183 12.57 -3.38 19.30
N SER A 184 12.61 -2.29 18.52
CA SER A 184 13.68 -2.05 17.55
C SER A 184 15.01 -1.80 18.27
N SER A 185 16.08 -2.40 17.77
CA SER A 185 17.45 -2.14 18.22
C SER A 185 18.15 -1.11 17.33
N ALA A 186 19.34 -0.68 17.73
CA ALA A 186 20.16 0.25 16.96
C ALA A 186 20.48 -0.28 15.55
N GLY A 187 20.60 0.62 14.58
CA GLY A 187 20.90 0.30 13.17
C GLY A 187 21.17 1.56 12.37
N CYS A 188 21.49 1.40 11.08
CA CYS A 188 22.00 2.49 10.25
C CYS A 188 21.32 2.57 8.87
N VAL A 189 21.17 3.78 8.34
CA VAL A 189 20.60 4.12 7.03
C VAL A 189 21.36 5.25 6.36
N VAL A 190 21.16 5.42 5.06
CA VAL A 190 21.43 6.65 4.32
C VAL A 190 20.16 7.49 4.34
N PRO A 191 20.02 8.49 5.24
CA PRO A 191 18.74 9.18 5.49
C PRO A 191 18.23 9.99 4.29
N SER A 192 19.13 10.41 3.39
CA SER A 192 18.77 11.10 2.14
C SER A 192 18.07 10.22 1.09
N VAL A 193 17.97 8.90 1.32
CA VAL A 193 17.17 7.99 0.49
C VAL A 193 15.85 7.75 1.22
N MET A 194 14.75 8.17 0.59
CA MET A 194 13.38 8.07 1.14
C MET A 194 13.09 6.63 1.61
N ALA A 195 12.45 6.52 2.78
CA ALA A 195 11.94 5.24 3.26
C ALA A 195 10.74 4.80 2.41
N VAL A 196 10.65 3.51 2.09
CA VAL A 196 9.47 2.93 1.45
C VAL A 196 8.94 1.84 2.35
N VAL A 197 7.82 2.11 3.00
CA VAL A 197 7.14 1.20 3.93
C VAL A 197 6.17 0.33 3.14
N PRO A 198 6.42 -0.99 3.02
CA PRO A 198 5.49 -1.89 2.37
C PRO A 198 4.34 -2.26 3.31
N MET A 199 3.14 -2.36 2.76
CA MET A 199 1.99 -2.98 3.39
C MET A 199 1.38 -3.97 2.38
N SER A 200 1.03 -5.16 2.84
CA SER A 200 0.51 -6.21 1.97
C SER A 200 -0.56 -7.03 2.65
N ALA A 201 -1.54 -7.48 1.89
CA ALA A 201 -2.52 -8.46 2.35
C ALA A 201 -2.71 -9.53 1.28
N GLN A 202 -2.83 -10.77 1.70
CA GLN A 202 -3.35 -11.87 0.90
C GLN A 202 -4.85 -12.05 1.16
N SER A 203 -5.54 -12.88 0.37
CA SER A 203 -6.96 -13.17 0.56
C SER A 203 -7.27 -13.90 1.87
N SER A 204 -6.29 -14.57 2.48
CA SER A 204 -6.45 -15.19 3.81
C SER A 204 -6.23 -14.23 4.98
N ASP A 205 -5.70 -13.03 4.72
CA ASP A 205 -5.31 -12.10 5.77
C ASP A 205 -6.48 -11.20 6.16
N PRO A 206 -6.52 -10.71 7.41
CA PRO A 206 -7.42 -9.63 7.82
C PRO A 206 -6.92 -8.29 7.21
N GLY A 207 -7.02 -8.16 5.89
CA GLY A 207 -6.40 -7.09 5.11
C GLY A 207 -7.23 -5.81 4.91
N GLY A 208 -8.46 -5.73 5.44
CA GLY A 208 -9.41 -4.67 5.09
C GLY A 208 -8.88 -3.26 5.26
N ALA A 209 -8.20 -2.96 6.37
CA ALA A 209 -7.60 -1.65 6.60
C ALA A 209 -6.47 -1.34 5.58
N VAL A 210 -5.63 -2.33 5.24
CA VAL A 210 -4.58 -2.17 4.22
C VAL A 210 -5.19 -1.87 2.85
N ALA A 211 -6.28 -2.57 2.50
CA ALA A 211 -7.01 -2.34 1.27
C ALA A 211 -7.61 -0.92 1.21
N ALA A 212 -8.25 -0.47 2.29
CA ALA A 212 -8.78 0.89 2.38
C ALA A 212 -7.70 1.96 2.23
N TYR A 213 -6.50 1.75 2.77
CA TYR A 213 -5.36 2.67 2.64
C TYR A 213 -4.83 2.71 1.20
N GLY A 214 -4.71 1.55 0.55
CA GLY A 214 -4.35 1.45 -0.86
C GLY A 214 -5.38 2.13 -1.76
N TRP A 215 -6.67 1.92 -1.49
CA TRP A 215 -7.76 2.60 -2.19
C TRP A 215 -7.66 4.12 -2.01
N ALA A 216 -7.47 4.61 -0.78
CA ALA A 216 -7.36 6.04 -0.48
C ALA A 216 -6.18 6.68 -1.21
N GLN A 217 -5.02 6.01 -1.22
CA GLN A 217 -3.82 6.45 -1.93
C GLN A 217 -4.05 6.58 -3.45
N ASN A 218 -4.96 5.79 -4.02
CA ASN A 218 -5.25 5.78 -5.47
C ASN A 218 -6.44 6.67 -5.88
N ASN A 219 -7.39 6.92 -4.97
CA ASN A 219 -8.65 7.59 -5.30
C ASN A 219 -8.76 9.02 -4.76
N LEU A 220 -8.00 9.39 -3.72
CA LEU A 220 -7.99 10.75 -3.19
C LEU A 220 -6.88 11.61 -3.82
N ASN A 221 -7.16 12.89 -4.03
CA ASN A 221 -6.25 13.85 -4.65
C ASN A 221 -4.97 14.07 -3.82
N GLY A 222 -5.01 13.83 -2.51
CA GLY A 222 -3.83 13.90 -1.66
C GLY A 222 -2.75 12.91 -2.07
N THR A 223 -3.13 11.75 -2.63
CA THR A 223 -2.22 10.67 -3.03
C THR A 223 -1.19 10.29 -1.95
N TRP A 224 -1.63 10.37 -0.68
CA TRP A 224 -0.78 10.27 0.48
C TRP A 224 0.07 8.99 0.49
N GLY A 225 1.34 9.14 0.83
CA GLY A 225 2.32 8.05 0.82
C GLY A 225 2.93 7.76 -0.56
N LYS A 226 2.60 8.49 -1.63
CA LYS A 226 3.35 8.40 -2.90
C LYS A 226 4.56 9.33 -2.90
N LYS A 227 5.52 9.10 -3.81
CA LYS A 227 6.72 9.93 -4.00
C LYS A 227 6.48 11.45 -4.11
N GLY A 228 5.33 11.88 -4.63
CA GLY A 228 4.95 13.30 -4.73
C GLY A 228 4.30 13.87 -3.45
N SER A 229 3.79 13.01 -2.59
CA SER A 229 3.05 13.34 -1.37
C SER A 229 3.42 12.35 -0.24
N PRO A 230 4.71 12.30 0.17
CA PRO A 230 5.14 11.38 1.22
C PRO A 230 4.47 11.74 2.55
N LEU A 231 4.36 10.75 3.42
CA LEU A 231 3.91 10.97 4.79
C LEU A 231 5.11 11.30 5.67
N THR A 232 4.87 12.02 6.76
CA THR A 232 5.90 12.39 7.73
C THR A 232 5.61 11.71 9.07
N ARG A 233 6.51 10.84 9.54
CA ARG A 233 6.32 10.13 10.81
C ARG A 233 6.19 11.12 11.97
N SER A 234 5.22 10.89 12.83
CA SER A 234 4.95 11.67 14.03
C SER A 234 4.60 10.77 15.20
N THR A 235 5.49 10.72 16.18
CA THR A 235 5.35 9.91 17.39
C THR A 235 4.58 10.63 18.51
N SER A 236 4.51 11.96 18.45
CA SER A 236 3.72 12.78 19.38
C SER A 236 2.33 13.06 18.83
N GLY A 237 1.31 13.11 19.71
CA GLY A 237 -0.07 13.47 19.35
C GLY A 237 -0.83 12.43 18.52
N VAL A 238 -0.34 11.19 18.42
CA VAL A 238 -0.96 10.09 17.63
C VAL A 238 -2.42 9.89 18.03
N ALA A 239 -2.69 9.66 19.32
CA ALA A 239 -4.04 9.44 19.83
C ALA A 239 -4.99 10.62 19.52
N GLY A 240 -4.49 11.85 19.53
CA GLY A 240 -5.27 13.04 19.19
C GLY A 240 -5.64 13.10 17.70
N ARG A 241 -4.71 12.74 16.81
CA ARG A 241 -4.97 12.67 15.37
C ARG A 241 -5.94 11.54 15.04
N THR A 242 -5.72 10.34 15.56
CA THR A 242 -6.65 9.21 15.37
C THR A 242 -8.04 9.55 15.90
N ALA A 243 -8.16 10.16 17.08
CA ALA A 243 -9.44 10.59 17.64
C ALA A 243 -10.12 11.69 16.82
N ALA A 244 -9.36 12.60 16.20
CA ALA A 244 -9.91 13.62 15.31
C ALA A 244 -10.47 13.00 14.02
N THR A 245 -9.71 12.12 13.35
CA THR A 245 -10.16 11.43 12.14
C THR A 245 -11.33 10.50 12.41
N CYS A 246 -11.30 9.73 13.49
CA CYS A 246 -12.40 8.84 13.87
C CYS A 246 -13.51 9.55 14.69
N GLY A 247 -13.41 10.87 14.85
CA GLY A 247 -14.45 11.66 15.51
C GLY A 247 -15.76 11.62 14.71
N GLY A 248 -16.88 11.37 15.39
CA GLY A 248 -18.20 11.25 14.73
C GLY A 248 -18.43 9.91 14.01
N PHE A 249 -17.49 8.96 14.07
CA PHE A 249 -17.67 7.62 13.52
C PHE A 249 -18.91 6.94 14.12
N THR A 250 -19.80 6.46 13.25
CA THR A 250 -21.01 5.73 13.65
C THR A 250 -20.84 4.30 13.20
N ALA A 251 -20.73 3.37 14.14
CA ALA A 251 -20.60 1.96 13.82
C ALA A 251 -21.79 1.45 12.98
N GLU A 252 -21.49 0.64 11.97
CA GLU A 252 -22.41 -0.03 11.05
C GLU A 252 -22.32 -1.56 11.28
N PRO A 253 -22.77 -2.07 12.45
CA PRO A 253 -22.65 -3.49 12.82
C PRO A 253 -23.42 -4.44 11.88
N GLU A 254 -24.34 -3.91 11.08
CA GLU A 254 -25.06 -4.67 10.05
C GLU A 254 -24.19 -4.94 8.81
N LEU A 255 -23.13 -4.15 8.61
CA LEU A 255 -22.24 -4.21 7.45
C LEU A 255 -20.86 -4.78 7.81
N VAL A 256 -20.33 -4.44 8.98
CA VAL A 256 -19.06 -4.91 9.52
C VAL A 256 -19.27 -5.29 10.99
N ASP A 257 -18.93 -6.50 11.43
CA ASP A 257 -19.16 -6.92 12.82
C ASP A 257 -17.95 -7.68 13.40
N PRO A 258 -17.36 -7.24 14.53
CA PRO A 258 -17.57 -5.94 15.17
C PRO A 258 -16.95 -4.80 14.34
N ASP A 259 -17.57 -3.62 14.36
CA ASP A 259 -17.13 -2.47 13.55
C ASP A 259 -16.25 -1.49 14.32
N THR A 260 -15.15 -1.06 13.69
CA THR A 260 -14.20 -0.09 14.21
C THR A 260 -13.71 0.85 13.11
N CYS A 261 -13.22 2.02 13.52
CA CYS A 261 -12.64 3.00 12.61
C CYS A 261 -11.15 2.76 12.40
N ALA A 262 -10.73 2.66 11.13
CA ALA A 262 -9.35 2.82 10.71
C ALA A 262 -9.18 4.14 9.93
N ASP A 263 -8.24 4.97 10.37
CA ASP A 263 -7.96 6.30 9.80
C ASP A 263 -6.84 6.27 8.76
N PHE A 264 -7.02 7.01 7.67
CA PHE A 264 -5.95 7.27 6.69
C PHE A 264 -6.01 8.71 6.15
N PRO A 265 -4.89 9.46 6.09
CA PRO A 265 -3.60 9.15 6.69
C PRO A 265 -3.69 8.87 8.18
N PHE A 266 -2.90 7.89 8.64
CA PHE A 266 -2.95 7.37 10.00
C PHE A 266 -2.42 8.39 11.02
N GLY A 267 -2.86 8.25 12.27
CA GLY A 267 -2.42 9.05 13.39
C GLY A 267 -0.90 9.09 13.59
N GLU A 268 -0.14 8.08 13.16
CA GLU A 268 1.32 8.03 13.20
C GLU A 268 2.01 8.92 12.14
N ALA A 269 1.24 9.61 11.29
CA ALA A 269 1.72 10.59 10.33
C ALA A 269 1.24 12.02 10.67
N LYS A 270 2.03 13.04 10.33
CA LYS A 270 1.67 14.46 10.54
C LYS A 270 0.47 14.89 9.69
N GLU A 271 0.30 14.24 8.54
CA GLU A 271 -0.75 14.50 7.57
C GLU A 271 -2.11 13.91 8.02
N GLY A 272 -2.12 13.05 9.06
CA GLY A 272 -3.33 12.52 9.66
C GLY A 272 -4.03 13.51 10.60
N GLY A 273 -5.22 13.13 11.07
CA GLY A 273 -5.98 13.92 12.05
C GLY A 273 -6.88 15.01 11.47
N ALA A 274 -7.24 14.91 10.20
CA ALA A 274 -8.32 15.72 9.66
C ALA A 274 -9.66 15.34 10.34
N PRO A 275 -10.57 16.29 10.61
CA PRO A 275 -11.87 15.99 11.21
C PRO A 275 -12.67 14.95 10.42
N GLY A 276 -13.27 13.99 11.12
CA GLY A 276 -14.00 12.86 10.51
C GLY A 276 -15.14 13.25 9.57
N ASP A 277 -15.83 14.36 9.85
CA ASP A 277 -16.90 14.92 9.00
C ASP A 277 -16.42 15.44 7.63
N ARG A 278 -15.09 15.50 7.43
CA ARG A 278 -14.46 15.82 6.15
C ARG A 278 -13.88 14.61 5.43
N CYS A 279 -13.91 13.43 6.05
CA CYS A 279 -13.36 12.21 5.45
C CYS A 279 -14.36 11.53 4.52
N VAL A 280 -13.84 10.75 3.58
CA VAL A 280 -14.67 9.74 2.89
C VAL A 280 -14.85 8.56 3.82
N THR A 281 -16.08 8.12 4.02
CA THR A 281 -16.38 6.91 4.77
C THR A 281 -16.41 5.72 3.80
N VAL A 282 -15.67 4.65 4.12
CA VAL A 282 -15.59 3.47 3.25
C VAL A 282 -15.74 2.15 4.00
N ILE A 283 -16.14 1.10 3.30
CA ILE A 283 -16.09 -0.29 3.76
C ILE A 283 -15.23 -1.10 2.78
N PRO A 284 -14.03 -1.57 3.16
CA PRO A 284 -13.31 -2.57 2.39
C PRO A 284 -14.03 -3.92 2.50
N ASN A 285 -14.08 -4.66 1.41
CA ASN A 285 -14.72 -5.97 1.34
C ASN A 285 -13.87 -6.91 0.51
N LEU A 286 -13.50 -8.05 1.09
CA LEU A 286 -12.86 -9.11 0.33
C LEU A 286 -13.95 -9.93 -0.36
N GLY A 287 -14.07 -9.78 -1.68
CA GLY A 287 -14.98 -10.56 -2.51
C GLY A 287 -14.20 -11.31 -3.60
N ASN A 288 -14.47 -12.62 -3.77
CA ASN A 288 -13.83 -13.45 -4.80
C ASN A 288 -12.29 -13.41 -4.76
N GLY A 289 -11.74 -13.25 -3.54
CA GLY A 289 -10.31 -13.21 -3.26
C GLY A 289 -9.61 -11.88 -3.58
N GLU A 290 -10.31 -10.84 -4.03
CA GLU A 290 -9.80 -9.48 -4.24
C GLU A 290 -10.50 -8.47 -3.30
N TRP A 291 -9.84 -7.36 -3.01
CA TRP A 291 -10.39 -6.31 -2.15
C TRP A 291 -11.11 -5.23 -2.94
N ASP A 292 -12.42 -5.12 -2.73
CA ASP A 292 -13.23 -3.98 -3.15
C ASP A 292 -13.36 -2.95 -2.02
N THR A 293 -13.70 -1.70 -2.36
CA THR A 293 -13.94 -0.65 -1.37
C THR A 293 -15.22 0.12 -1.70
N TYR A 294 -16.21 0.00 -0.82
CA TYR A 294 -17.52 0.67 -0.95
C TYR A 294 -17.51 2.03 -0.27
N VAL A 295 -18.00 3.07 -0.95
CA VAL A 295 -18.10 4.44 -0.41
C VAL A 295 -19.48 4.69 0.20
N LEU A 296 -19.54 5.17 1.45
CA LEU A 296 -20.77 5.34 2.26
C LEU A 296 -21.30 6.79 2.36
N ASN A 297 -20.66 7.78 1.75
CA ASN A 297 -20.94 9.21 1.99
C ASN A 297 -22.42 9.62 1.78
N ASP A 298 -22.91 10.53 2.63
CA ASP A 298 -24.30 11.05 2.67
C ASP A 298 -24.78 11.82 1.42
N ALA A 299 -23.94 11.96 0.38
CA ALA A 299 -24.20 12.79 -0.81
C ALA A 299 -23.95 12.10 -2.17
N HIS A 300 -23.92 10.76 -2.23
CA HIS A 300 -24.00 10.00 -3.49
C HIS A 300 -22.88 10.23 -4.54
N LEU A 301 -21.77 10.91 -4.21
CA LEU A 301 -20.60 11.07 -5.10
C LEU A 301 -19.30 11.04 -4.27
N LEU A 302 -18.29 10.33 -4.80
CA LEU A 302 -16.95 10.30 -4.21
C LEU A 302 -16.32 11.71 -4.26
N ASP A 303 -16.12 12.33 -3.10
CA ASP A 303 -15.32 13.54 -2.98
C ASP A 303 -13.83 13.20 -2.93
N ARG A 304 -13.17 13.29 -4.09
CA ARG A 304 -11.72 13.06 -4.20
C ARG A 304 -10.88 14.13 -3.51
N THR A 305 -11.46 15.27 -3.12
CA THR A 305 -10.75 16.34 -2.41
C THR A 305 -10.71 16.15 -0.90
N ALA A 306 -11.45 15.16 -0.38
CA ALA A 306 -11.42 14.80 1.03
C ALA A 306 -9.97 14.51 1.49
N PRO A 307 -9.55 15.05 2.64
CA PRO A 307 -8.17 14.91 3.11
C PRO A 307 -7.88 13.52 3.71
N CYS A 308 -8.92 12.73 4.01
CA CYS A 308 -8.84 11.50 4.78
C CYS A 308 -9.92 10.48 4.42
N VAL A 309 -9.72 9.26 4.91
CA VAL A 309 -10.69 8.16 4.92
C VAL A 309 -10.97 7.72 6.36
N GLN A 310 -12.25 7.47 6.65
CA GLN A 310 -12.72 6.68 7.78
C GLN A 310 -13.16 5.30 7.24
N ALA A 311 -12.37 4.27 7.47
CA ALA A 311 -12.71 2.91 7.04
C ALA A 311 -13.42 2.15 8.17
N HIS A 312 -14.58 1.56 7.84
CA HIS A 312 -15.27 0.58 8.68
C HIS A 312 -14.57 -0.77 8.54
N VAL A 313 -13.87 -1.19 9.58
CA VAL A 313 -13.09 -2.43 9.59
C VAL A 313 -13.28 -3.16 10.89
N THR A 314 -13.03 -4.46 10.89
CA THR A 314 -12.97 -5.24 12.12
C THR A 314 -11.72 -4.89 12.94
N PRO A 315 -11.73 -5.10 14.27
CA PRO A 315 -10.56 -4.90 15.12
C PRO A 315 -9.34 -5.70 14.65
N ALA A 316 -9.55 -6.90 14.10
CA ALA A 316 -8.47 -7.75 13.58
C ALA A 316 -7.81 -7.12 12.35
N GLU A 317 -8.60 -6.54 11.45
CA GLU A 317 -8.09 -5.85 10.26
C GLU A 317 -7.33 -4.58 10.62
N LYS A 318 -7.85 -3.80 11.57
CA LYS A 318 -7.14 -2.62 12.08
C LYS A 318 -5.80 -3.02 12.70
N GLN A 319 -5.80 -3.98 13.62
CA GLN A 319 -4.59 -4.45 14.30
C GLN A 319 -3.54 -5.00 13.32
N PHE A 320 -3.98 -5.69 12.27
CA PHE A 320 -3.10 -6.20 11.23
C PHE A 320 -2.38 -5.07 10.48
N ALA A 321 -3.11 -4.03 10.06
CA ALA A 321 -2.51 -2.88 9.40
C ALA A 321 -1.58 -2.08 10.33
N ASP A 322 -1.98 -1.87 11.58
CA ASP A 322 -1.15 -1.20 12.61
C ASP A 322 0.19 -1.96 12.80
N THR A 323 0.15 -3.29 12.79
CA THR A 323 1.34 -4.15 12.95
C THR A 323 2.28 -4.00 11.75
N GLN A 324 1.75 -4.04 10.52
CA GLN A 324 2.56 -3.84 9.32
C GLN A 324 3.19 -2.45 9.25
N LEU A 325 2.47 -1.41 9.67
CA LEU A 325 3.03 -0.07 9.72
C LEU A 325 4.20 0.01 10.73
N ALA A 326 4.02 -0.57 11.92
CA ALA A 326 5.07 -0.62 12.94
C ALA A 326 6.31 -1.42 12.48
N ASP A 327 6.11 -2.60 11.89
CA ASP A 327 7.18 -3.42 11.34
C ASP A 327 7.86 -2.73 10.15
N GLY A 328 7.10 -2.05 9.30
CA GLY A 328 7.61 -1.22 8.22
C GLY A 328 8.49 -0.07 8.70
N PHE A 329 8.09 0.64 9.76
CA PHE A 329 8.94 1.65 10.40
C PHE A 329 10.24 1.06 10.96
N LYS A 330 10.19 -0.15 11.53
CA LYS A 330 11.39 -0.87 11.99
C LYS A 330 12.30 -1.28 10.85
N ASP A 331 11.75 -1.91 9.81
CA ASP A 331 12.51 -2.45 8.69
C ASP A 331 13.11 -1.38 7.78
N GLN A 332 12.48 -0.21 7.75
CA GLN A 332 12.97 0.98 7.05
C GLN A 332 13.64 1.98 7.99
N ARG A 333 13.76 1.69 9.29
CA ARG A 333 14.24 2.63 10.32
C ARG A 333 13.65 4.04 10.18
N VAL A 334 12.35 4.17 10.00
CA VAL A 334 11.68 5.47 9.95
C VAL A 334 11.62 5.99 11.38
N ILE A 335 12.20 7.16 11.68
CA ILE A 335 12.14 7.81 13.01
C ILE A 335 11.24 9.05 12.98
N ASP A 336 10.99 9.69 14.12
CA ASP A 336 10.19 10.91 14.17
C ASP A 336 10.70 11.96 13.16
N ALA A 337 9.76 12.63 12.48
CA ALA A 337 10.01 13.59 11.41
C ALA A 337 10.64 13.04 10.11
N ASP A 338 10.98 11.74 10.01
CA ASP A 338 11.33 11.15 8.72
C ASP A 338 10.12 11.19 7.78
N GLN A 339 10.37 11.54 6.52
CA GLN A 339 9.43 11.30 5.45
C GLN A 339 9.51 9.83 4.99
N PHE A 340 8.38 9.28 4.57
CA PHE A 340 8.29 7.94 4.01
C PHE A 340 7.17 7.81 2.97
N GLU A 341 7.38 6.91 2.04
CA GLU A 341 6.39 6.44 1.07
C GLU A 341 5.76 5.14 1.55
N LEU A 342 4.57 4.84 1.05
CA LEU A 342 3.85 3.57 1.22
C LEU A 342 3.75 2.86 -0.11
N THR A 343 3.87 1.54 -0.07
CA THR A 343 3.55 0.67 -1.21
C THR A 343 2.60 -0.41 -0.76
N PHE A 344 1.61 -0.72 -1.59
CA PHE A 344 0.57 -1.69 -1.29
C PHE A 344 0.65 -2.88 -2.24
N SER A 345 0.60 -4.09 -1.69
CA SER A 345 0.44 -5.34 -2.45
C SER A 345 -0.82 -6.04 -1.97
N LEU A 346 -1.87 -6.01 -2.79
CA LEU A 346 -3.15 -6.67 -2.54
C LEU A 346 -3.33 -7.81 -3.56
N PRO A 347 -4.18 -8.80 -3.28
CA PRO A 347 -4.50 -9.83 -4.26
C PRO A 347 -5.18 -9.20 -5.48
N ASP A 348 -4.89 -9.77 -6.66
CA ASP A 348 -5.59 -9.53 -7.92
C ASP A 348 -6.01 -10.93 -8.40
N THR A 349 -7.31 -11.21 -8.42
CA THR A 349 -7.82 -12.56 -8.73
C THR A 349 -8.13 -12.77 -10.20
N GLY A 350 -7.71 -11.82 -11.06
CA GLY A 350 -7.96 -11.89 -12.48
C GLY A 350 -9.43 -11.63 -12.84
N PRO A 351 -9.89 -12.05 -14.03
CA PRO A 351 -11.23 -11.68 -14.49
C PRO A 351 -12.33 -12.32 -13.63
N GLN A 352 -13.27 -11.50 -13.17
CA GLN A 352 -14.49 -11.90 -12.48
C GLN A 352 -15.74 -11.63 -13.33
N ALA A 353 -16.93 -11.95 -12.80
CA ALA A 353 -18.19 -11.55 -13.39
C ALA A 353 -18.22 -10.02 -13.60
N SER A 354 -18.87 -9.54 -14.67
CA SER A 354 -18.90 -8.09 -14.98
C SER A 354 -19.41 -7.25 -13.81
N CYS A 355 -20.46 -7.68 -13.10
CA CYS A 355 -20.99 -6.94 -11.97
C CYS A 355 -20.06 -6.92 -10.73
N LEU A 356 -19.02 -7.76 -10.71
CA LEU A 356 -17.96 -7.74 -9.70
C LEU A 356 -16.76 -6.90 -10.16
N ASN A 357 -16.37 -7.00 -11.45
CA ASN A 357 -15.25 -6.23 -12.01
C ASN A 357 -15.58 -4.74 -12.21
N ASP A 358 -16.81 -4.43 -12.59
CA ASP A 358 -17.23 -3.06 -12.86
C ASP A 358 -17.47 -2.33 -11.53
N ASP A 359 -17.13 -1.04 -11.48
CA ASP A 359 -17.40 -0.20 -10.31
C ASP A 359 -18.86 -0.37 -9.86
N SER A 360 -19.04 -0.86 -8.62
CA SER A 360 -20.38 -0.99 -8.06
C SER A 360 -21.11 0.36 -8.07
N PRO A 361 -22.46 0.38 -8.21
CA PRO A 361 -23.22 1.61 -8.11
C PRO A 361 -22.87 2.38 -6.83
N ILE A 362 -22.82 3.70 -6.90
CA ILE A 362 -22.50 4.52 -5.72
C ILE A 362 -23.54 4.23 -4.63
N ASN A 363 -23.09 4.09 -3.38
CA ASN A 363 -23.90 3.67 -2.23
C ASN A 363 -24.37 2.20 -2.30
N SER A 364 -23.62 1.36 -3.01
CA SER A 364 -23.74 -0.08 -2.82
C SER A 364 -23.21 -0.47 -1.44
N HIS A 365 -23.74 -1.56 -0.92
CA HIS A 365 -23.34 -2.14 0.35
C HIS A 365 -22.76 -3.54 0.12
N PRO A 366 -21.76 -3.94 0.92
CA PRO A 366 -21.17 -5.27 0.80
C PRO A 366 -22.19 -6.36 1.08
N ASN A 367 -22.10 -7.45 0.31
CA ASN A 367 -22.93 -8.63 0.41
C ASN A 367 -22.12 -9.90 0.12
N GLY A 368 -21.35 -10.35 1.11
CA GLY A 368 -20.43 -11.46 0.92
C GLY A 368 -19.41 -11.11 -0.17
N ASP A 369 -19.36 -11.95 -1.21
CA ASP A 369 -18.47 -11.75 -2.37
C ASP A 369 -18.91 -10.64 -3.34
N GLY A 370 -20.06 -10.01 -3.14
CA GLY A 370 -20.54 -8.96 -4.03
C GLY A 370 -21.20 -7.83 -3.27
N TRP A 371 -22.28 -7.28 -3.84
CA TRP A 371 -22.92 -6.08 -3.33
C TRP A 371 -24.42 -6.06 -3.56
N PHE A 372 -25.11 -5.18 -2.82
CA PHE A 372 -26.47 -4.78 -3.15
C PHE A 372 -26.63 -3.26 -3.08
N HIS A 373 -27.58 -2.73 -3.87
CA HIS A 373 -27.86 -1.31 -3.99
C HIS A 373 -29.37 -1.09 -4.09
N ASN A 374 -29.88 -0.12 -3.33
CA ASN A 374 -31.28 0.30 -3.38
C ASN A 374 -31.36 1.77 -3.77
N ALA A 375 -31.83 2.03 -4.98
CA ALA A 375 -32.17 3.37 -5.43
C ALA A 375 -33.52 3.78 -4.84
N THR A 376 -33.66 5.06 -4.53
CA THR A 376 -34.89 5.64 -3.98
C THR A 376 -35.38 6.81 -4.82
N GLU A 377 -36.68 7.09 -4.71
CA GLU A 377 -37.28 8.29 -5.30
C GLU A 377 -38.14 9.02 -4.26
N ALA A 378 -38.20 10.34 -4.36
CA ALA A 378 -38.93 11.17 -3.41
C ALA A 378 -40.44 11.03 -3.60
N VAL A 379 -41.17 10.99 -2.48
CA VAL A 379 -42.64 11.02 -2.46
C VAL A 379 -43.15 12.18 -1.60
N PRO A 380 -44.28 12.82 -1.98
CA PRO A 380 -44.87 13.89 -1.19
C PRO A 380 -45.31 13.45 0.21
N LEU A 381 -45.66 12.18 0.37
CA LEU A 381 -46.09 11.58 1.64
C LEU A 381 -45.50 10.17 1.80
N VAL A 382 -44.98 9.85 2.99
CA VAL A 382 -44.55 8.49 3.35
C VAL A 382 -45.74 7.53 3.44
N ASN A 383 -46.89 8.04 3.91
CA ASN A 383 -48.18 7.35 3.84
C ASN A 383 -49.23 8.37 3.42
N LYS A 384 -50.03 8.05 2.39
CA LYS A 384 -51.14 8.91 1.93
C LYS A 384 -52.21 9.07 3.02
N SER A 385 -52.38 8.07 3.87
CA SER A 385 -53.35 8.07 4.94
C SER A 385 -52.94 8.82 6.20
N ASP A 386 -51.65 9.13 6.33
CA ASP A 386 -51.09 9.90 7.44
C ASP A 386 -50.34 11.13 6.90
N PRO A 387 -51.07 12.20 6.51
CA PRO A 387 -50.44 13.42 6.01
C PRO A 387 -49.48 14.08 7.01
N ALA A 388 -49.65 13.82 8.32
CA ALA A 388 -48.75 14.33 9.34
C ALA A 388 -47.35 13.68 9.29
N GLY A 389 -47.23 12.51 8.66
CA GLY A 389 -45.95 11.84 8.41
C GLY A 389 -45.04 12.55 7.40
N GLY A 390 -45.59 13.49 6.61
CA GLY A 390 -44.83 14.31 5.67
C GLY A 390 -44.17 13.53 4.52
N SER A 391 -43.35 14.24 3.76
CA SER A 391 -42.62 13.70 2.60
C SER A 391 -41.54 12.71 2.98
N GLY A 392 -41.17 11.83 2.06
CA GLY A 392 -40.06 10.90 2.25
C GLY A 392 -39.60 10.26 0.95
N PHE A 393 -39.16 9.01 1.04
CA PHE A 393 -38.61 8.28 -0.10
C PHE A 393 -39.28 6.91 -0.22
N ARG A 394 -39.47 6.43 -1.44
CA ARG A 394 -39.88 5.04 -1.73
C ARG A 394 -38.79 4.32 -2.54
N PRO A 395 -38.72 2.98 -2.48
CA PRO A 395 -37.80 2.22 -3.31
C PRO A 395 -38.11 2.40 -4.80
N ALA A 396 -37.11 2.70 -5.62
CA ALA A 396 -37.27 2.84 -7.07
C ALA A 396 -36.67 1.65 -7.84
N ARG A 397 -35.56 1.08 -7.34
CA ARG A 397 -34.91 -0.09 -7.92
C ARG A 397 -34.00 -0.73 -6.87
N ALA A 398 -33.97 -2.05 -6.83
CA ALA A 398 -33.01 -2.83 -6.07
C ALA A 398 -32.15 -3.65 -7.04
N GLN A 399 -30.84 -3.65 -6.82
CA GLN A 399 -29.86 -4.41 -7.61
C GLN A 399 -28.92 -5.15 -6.67
N ALA A 400 -28.46 -6.33 -7.07
CA ALA A 400 -27.41 -7.04 -6.36
C ALA A 400 -26.52 -7.79 -7.35
N CYS A 401 -25.23 -7.82 -7.04
CA CYS A 401 -24.28 -8.77 -7.60
C CYS A 401 -24.01 -9.81 -6.51
N VAL A 402 -24.43 -11.05 -6.74
CA VAL A 402 -24.43 -12.11 -5.72
C VAL A 402 -23.41 -13.18 -6.10
N GLY A 403 -22.27 -13.21 -5.41
CA GLY A 403 -21.26 -14.26 -5.52
C GLY A 403 -21.55 -15.50 -4.65
N LEU A 404 -20.60 -16.43 -4.56
CA LEU A 404 -20.79 -17.69 -3.84
C LEU A 404 -20.91 -17.53 -2.34
N ASN A 405 -20.07 -16.69 -1.73
CA ASN A 405 -20.02 -16.51 -0.27
C ASN A 405 -21.07 -15.51 0.24
N VAL A 406 -22.27 -15.53 -0.34
CA VAL A 406 -23.37 -14.67 0.12
C VAL A 406 -23.71 -14.99 1.58
N LYS A 407 -23.87 -13.94 2.39
CA LYS A 407 -24.34 -14.07 3.78
C LYS A 407 -25.85 -13.88 3.80
N GLU A 408 -26.52 -14.55 4.74
CA GLU A 408 -27.93 -14.27 4.97
C GLU A 408 -28.10 -12.80 5.39
N GLY A 409 -29.09 -12.15 4.80
CA GLY A 409 -29.42 -10.76 5.08
C GLY A 409 -30.12 -10.59 6.43
N THR A 410 -30.68 -9.40 6.63
CA THR A 410 -31.34 -9.04 7.90
C THR A 410 -32.86 -9.13 7.82
N ASP A 411 -33.51 -9.01 8.96
CA ASP A 411 -34.96 -8.94 9.03
C ASP A 411 -35.49 -7.58 8.55
N THR A 412 -36.76 -7.30 8.81
CA THR A 412 -37.44 -6.07 8.36
C THR A 412 -37.61 -5.09 9.51
N SER A 413 -37.53 -3.79 9.26
CA SER A 413 -37.85 -2.76 10.27
C SER A 413 -38.89 -1.73 9.80
N ASN A 414 -39.31 -0.86 10.73
CA ASN A 414 -40.21 0.26 10.47
C ASN A 414 -39.47 1.62 10.56
N PRO A 415 -40.01 2.69 9.93
CA PRO A 415 -41.10 2.68 8.95
C PRO A 415 -40.70 2.12 7.58
N VAL A 416 -41.68 1.58 6.86
CA VAL A 416 -41.65 1.29 5.41
C VAL A 416 -42.68 2.20 4.74
N THR A 417 -42.30 2.88 3.65
CA THR A 417 -43.17 3.78 2.90
C THR A 417 -44.40 3.04 2.36
N GLY A 418 -45.59 3.58 2.62
CA GLY A 418 -46.87 2.98 2.27
C GLY A 418 -47.38 1.88 3.22
N MET A 419 -46.67 1.54 4.30
CA MET A 419 -47.11 0.44 5.17
C MET A 419 -48.41 0.77 5.91
N LYS A 420 -48.64 2.04 6.33
CA LYS A 420 -49.93 2.42 6.93
C LYS A 420 -51.05 2.42 5.88
N ASP A 421 -50.74 2.86 4.67
CA ASP A 421 -51.69 2.84 3.54
C ASP A 421 -52.17 1.41 3.25
N ALA A 422 -51.28 0.42 3.35
CA ALA A 422 -51.61 -1.00 3.13
C ALA A 422 -52.54 -1.54 4.24
N VAL A 423 -52.26 -1.17 5.50
CA VAL A 423 -53.10 -1.55 6.65
C VAL A 423 -54.50 -0.98 6.48
N GLU A 424 -54.61 0.32 6.19
CA GLU A 424 -55.89 0.98 6.01
C GLU A 424 -56.66 0.49 4.78
N TYR A 425 -55.98 0.16 3.69
CA TYR A 425 -56.62 -0.47 2.54
C TYR A 425 -57.29 -1.79 2.91
N ALA A 426 -56.61 -2.64 3.69
CA ALA A 426 -57.19 -3.91 4.13
C ALA A 426 -58.37 -3.70 5.08
N GLU A 427 -58.27 -2.76 6.02
CA GLU A 427 -59.38 -2.40 6.90
C GLU A 427 -60.60 -1.89 6.11
N ALA A 428 -60.38 -0.98 5.16
CA ALA A 428 -61.45 -0.41 4.32
C ALA A 428 -62.15 -1.45 3.43
N ASN A 429 -61.46 -2.56 3.11
CA ASN A 429 -61.99 -3.66 2.30
C ASN A 429 -62.42 -4.88 3.14
N ASN A 430 -62.43 -4.79 4.47
CA ASN A 430 -62.72 -5.89 5.39
C ASN A 430 -61.86 -7.15 5.14
N LEU A 431 -60.59 -6.95 4.81
CA LEU A 431 -59.65 -8.04 4.53
C LEU A 431 -58.86 -8.38 5.80
N THR A 432 -58.85 -9.66 6.18
CA THR A 432 -58.08 -10.17 7.33
C THR A 432 -56.78 -10.86 6.91
N TYR A 433 -56.29 -10.54 5.71
CA TYR A 433 -55.11 -11.18 5.14
C TYR A 433 -53.82 -10.56 5.66
N ASP A 434 -52.78 -11.37 5.82
CA ASP A 434 -51.50 -10.91 6.33
C ASP A 434 -50.75 -10.06 5.29
N GLN A 435 -50.30 -8.90 5.74
CA GLN A 435 -49.40 -8.01 4.99
C GLN A 435 -47.98 -8.18 5.50
N SER A 436 -47.03 -8.01 4.59
CA SER A 436 -45.61 -8.17 4.85
C SER A 436 -44.80 -7.00 4.33
N ARG A 437 -43.57 -6.91 4.85
CA ARG A 437 -42.52 -6.04 4.34
C ARG A 437 -41.67 -6.88 3.39
N CYS A 438 -42.05 -6.90 2.12
CA CYS A 438 -41.38 -7.70 1.10
C CYS A 438 -39.99 -7.14 0.83
N HIS A 439 -39.01 -8.01 0.88
CA HIS A 439 -37.67 -7.72 0.41
C HIS A 439 -37.64 -7.63 -1.12
N LEU A 440 -36.94 -6.64 -1.68
CA LEU A 440 -36.70 -6.53 -3.11
C LEU A 440 -35.51 -7.43 -3.52
N ILE A 441 -34.38 -7.29 -2.84
CA ILE A 441 -33.33 -8.32 -2.77
C ILE A 441 -33.67 -9.22 -1.60
N PRO A 442 -33.89 -10.54 -1.79
CA PRO A 442 -34.35 -11.40 -0.71
C PRO A 442 -33.28 -11.62 0.36
N LYS A 443 -33.73 -11.84 1.60
CA LYS A 443 -32.86 -12.16 2.74
C LYS A 443 -31.91 -13.32 2.46
N VAL A 444 -32.37 -14.35 1.75
CA VAL A 444 -31.56 -15.53 1.40
C VAL A 444 -30.43 -15.24 0.40
N LEU A 445 -30.48 -14.10 -0.31
CA LEU A 445 -29.41 -13.58 -1.16
C LEU A 445 -28.73 -12.35 -0.53
N GLY A 446 -28.83 -12.20 0.78
CA GLY A 446 -28.15 -11.14 1.52
C GLY A 446 -28.82 -9.77 1.50
N GLY A 447 -30.07 -9.70 1.05
CA GLY A 447 -30.86 -8.47 1.15
C GLY A 447 -31.12 -8.07 2.59
N LYS A 448 -30.90 -6.79 2.90
CA LYS A 448 -30.98 -6.23 4.25
C LYS A 448 -32.15 -5.27 4.38
N GLY A 449 -32.75 -5.19 5.57
CA GLY A 449 -33.98 -4.39 5.80
C GLY A 449 -34.13 -3.78 7.19
N THR A 450 -33.15 -3.92 8.08
CA THR A 450 -33.30 -3.49 9.48
C THR A 450 -32.90 -2.04 9.77
N SER A 451 -31.87 -1.49 9.12
CA SER A 451 -31.38 -0.13 9.43
C SER A 451 -32.10 0.96 8.63
N LYS A 452 -31.83 2.22 8.97
CA LYS A 452 -32.29 3.39 8.19
C LYS A 452 -31.75 3.36 6.75
N ARG A 453 -30.54 2.84 6.55
CA ARG A 453 -29.89 2.75 5.24
C ARG A 453 -30.45 1.59 4.41
N THR A 454 -30.63 0.43 5.01
CA THR A 454 -30.99 -0.80 4.26
C THR A 454 -32.49 -0.99 4.05
N ARG A 455 -33.36 -0.37 4.86
CA ARG A 455 -34.84 -0.53 4.75
C ARG A 455 -35.46 -0.15 3.41
N PHE A 456 -34.77 0.57 2.54
CA PHE A 456 -35.24 0.84 1.17
C PHE A 456 -35.20 -0.39 0.26
N ASN A 457 -34.73 -1.53 0.78
CA ASN A 457 -34.96 -2.83 0.19
C ASN A 457 -36.38 -3.39 0.46
N LEU A 458 -37.26 -2.64 1.13
CA LEU A 458 -38.57 -3.14 1.57
C LEU A 458 -39.73 -2.38 0.92
N VAL A 459 -40.77 -3.13 0.50
CA VAL A 459 -42.06 -2.58 0.08
C VAL A 459 -43.23 -3.26 0.81
N PRO A 460 -44.36 -2.57 1.05
CA PRO A 460 -45.57 -3.20 1.55
C PRO A 460 -46.13 -4.18 0.52
N CYS A 461 -46.53 -5.35 0.97
CA CYS A 461 -47.03 -6.40 0.10
C CYS A 461 -47.95 -7.38 0.80
N TRP A 462 -48.66 -8.21 0.04
CA TRP A 462 -49.33 -9.38 0.60
C TRP A 462 -48.34 -10.49 0.95
N GLN A 463 -48.49 -11.09 2.13
CA GLN A 463 -47.73 -12.26 2.54
C GLN A 463 -47.99 -13.45 1.60
N VAL A 464 -49.24 -13.69 1.25
CA VAL A 464 -49.66 -14.69 0.24
C VAL A 464 -50.12 -13.94 -1.00
N GLY A 465 -49.38 -14.03 -2.09
CA GLY A 465 -49.51 -13.18 -3.27
C GLY A 465 -48.13 -12.77 -3.80
N MET A 466 -47.72 -11.53 -3.55
CA MET A 466 -46.43 -11.03 -4.01
C MET A 466 -45.25 -11.65 -3.27
N ASN A 467 -45.30 -11.77 -1.92
CA ASN A 467 -44.17 -12.30 -1.14
C ASN A 467 -43.98 -13.80 -1.37
N THR A 468 -45.03 -14.58 -1.09
CA THR A 468 -45.02 -16.04 -1.16
C THR A 468 -46.21 -16.55 -1.97
N GLY A 469 -46.14 -17.80 -2.44
CA GLY A 469 -47.12 -18.40 -3.36
C GLY A 469 -46.50 -18.72 -4.71
N SER A 470 -47.34 -19.01 -5.71
CA SER A 470 -46.88 -19.38 -7.06
C SER A 470 -47.80 -18.81 -8.15
N PRO A 471 -47.28 -18.00 -9.09
CA PRO A 471 -45.97 -17.35 -9.06
C PRO A 471 -45.94 -16.22 -8.02
N SER A 472 -44.83 -16.07 -7.31
CA SER A 472 -44.54 -14.96 -6.39
C SER A 472 -43.06 -14.56 -6.51
N MET A 473 -42.62 -13.53 -5.78
CA MET A 473 -41.19 -13.20 -5.70
C MET A 473 -40.38 -14.44 -5.25
N ARG A 474 -40.87 -15.17 -4.24
CA ARG A 474 -40.22 -16.39 -3.73
C ARG A 474 -39.97 -17.45 -4.80
N THR A 475 -40.81 -17.55 -5.81
CA THR A 475 -40.63 -18.49 -6.94
C THR A 475 -39.29 -18.26 -7.64
N TYR A 476 -38.95 -17.00 -7.90
CA TYR A 476 -37.74 -16.62 -8.64
C TYR A 476 -36.52 -16.51 -7.72
N GLU A 477 -36.72 -16.00 -6.50
CA GLU A 477 -35.67 -15.94 -5.47
C GLU A 477 -35.09 -17.32 -5.17
N LYS A 478 -35.93 -18.37 -5.16
CA LYS A 478 -35.50 -19.74 -4.92
C LYS A 478 -34.52 -20.24 -5.99
N MET A 479 -34.65 -19.78 -7.24
CA MET A 479 -33.71 -20.14 -8.30
C MET A 479 -32.31 -19.58 -8.03
N GLY A 480 -32.22 -18.32 -7.57
CA GLY A 480 -30.95 -17.72 -7.17
C GLY A 480 -30.38 -18.37 -5.92
N GLU A 481 -31.22 -18.65 -4.92
CA GLU A 481 -30.82 -19.33 -3.69
C GLU A 481 -30.26 -20.73 -3.98
N ASP A 482 -30.93 -21.48 -4.87
CA ASP A 482 -30.47 -22.82 -5.23
C ASP A 482 -29.15 -22.79 -5.99
N LEU A 483 -28.95 -21.81 -6.87
CA LEU A 483 -27.69 -21.69 -7.59
C LEU A 483 -26.52 -21.37 -6.66
N VAL A 484 -26.67 -20.39 -5.76
CA VAL A 484 -25.59 -19.99 -4.83
C VAL A 484 -25.31 -21.07 -3.78
N LYS A 485 -26.34 -21.80 -3.34
CA LYS A 485 -26.17 -22.93 -2.39
C LYS A 485 -25.73 -24.23 -3.06
N GLY A 486 -25.57 -24.26 -4.39
CA GLY A 486 -25.19 -25.46 -5.14
C GLY A 486 -26.28 -26.54 -5.21
N ASN A 487 -27.54 -26.16 -5.03
CA ASN A 487 -28.71 -27.04 -5.12
C ASN A 487 -29.31 -27.10 -6.54
N ASP A 488 -28.90 -26.23 -7.47
CA ASP A 488 -29.34 -26.31 -8.87
C ASP A 488 -28.61 -27.48 -9.58
N PRO A 489 -29.32 -28.53 -10.03
CA PRO A 489 -28.69 -29.71 -10.62
C PRO A 489 -28.16 -29.45 -12.04
N ASN A 490 -28.55 -28.35 -12.69
CA ASN A 490 -28.22 -28.05 -14.07
C ASN A 490 -27.14 -26.97 -14.21
N ARG A 491 -26.91 -26.18 -13.15
CA ARG A 491 -26.02 -25.01 -13.18
C ARG A 491 -25.20 -24.94 -11.91
N VAL A 492 -23.92 -24.62 -12.05
CA VAL A 492 -22.99 -24.40 -10.92
C VAL A 492 -22.36 -23.03 -11.11
N LEU A 493 -22.25 -22.27 -10.03
CA LEU A 493 -21.55 -20.98 -10.00
C LEU A 493 -20.07 -21.23 -9.69
N GLY A 494 -19.16 -20.77 -10.55
CA GLY A 494 -17.72 -20.80 -10.27
C GLY A 494 -17.32 -19.70 -9.29
N THR A 495 -16.16 -19.81 -8.63
CA THR A 495 -15.70 -18.88 -7.58
C THR A 495 -15.70 -17.40 -7.98
N ASN A 496 -15.53 -17.10 -9.27
CA ASN A 496 -15.51 -15.73 -9.80
C ASN A 496 -16.76 -15.41 -10.65
N ASP A 497 -17.76 -16.29 -10.66
CA ASP A 497 -19.06 -16.02 -11.30
C ASP A 497 -20.01 -15.35 -10.30
N ALA A 498 -21.01 -14.61 -10.79
CA ALA A 498 -22.01 -13.97 -9.94
C ALA A 498 -23.40 -13.98 -10.58
N ILE A 499 -24.43 -13.82 -9.76
CA ILE A 499 -25.79 -13.52 -10.21
C ILE A 499 -25.97 -12.00 -10.16
N PHE A 500 -26.21 -11.38 -11.31
CA PHE A 500 -26.74 -10.03 -11.36
C PHE A 500 -28.26 -10.08 -11.24
N TYR A 501 -28.79 -9.62 -10.12
CA TYR A 501 -30.19 -9.70 -9.73
C TYR A 501 -30.79 -8.30 -9.63
N GLN A 502 -31.95 -8.06 -10.24
CA GLN A 502 -32.60 -6.75 -10.24
C GLN A 502 -34.10 -6.86 -10.00
N VAL A 503 -34.62 -5.96 -9.17
CA VAL A 503 -36.05 -5.78 -8.90
C VAL A 503 -36.42 -4.31 -9.00
N THR A 504 -37.48 -4.01 -9.76
CA THR A 504 -37.99 -2.66 -9.98
C THR A 504 -39.45 -2.62 -9.56
N PRO A 505 -39.79 -1.99 -8.42
CA PRO A 505 -41.17 -1.71 -8.06
C PRO A 505 -41.88 -0.88 -9.14
N VAL A 506 -43.11 -1.26 -9.47
CA VAL A 506 -43.94 -0.54 -10.44
C VAL A 506 -45.04 0.20 -9.68
N TYR A 507 -45.05 1.52 -9.82
CA TYR A 507 -46.02 2.40 -9.18
C TYR A 507 -47.06 2.91 -10.17
N GLN A 508 -48.26 3.23 -9.69
CA GLN A 508 -49.33 3.75 -10.53
C GLN A 508 -49.02 5.18 -11.01
N ASP A 509 -48.48 6.02 -10.13
CA ASP A 509 -48.05 7.37 -10.45
C ASP A 509 -46.91 7.87 -9.52
N ALA A 510 -46.51 9.14 -9.69
CA ALA A 510 -45.45 9.77 -8.92
C ALA A 510 -45.81 10.00 -7.43
N LYS A 511 -47.07 9.81 -7.04
CA LYS A 511 -47.56 9.97 -5.66
C LYS A 511 -47.80 8.64 -4.96
N SER A 512 -47.86 7.52 -5.68
CA SER A 512 -47.99 6.17 -5.09
C SER A 512 -46.96 5.92 -3.98
N THR A 513 -47.35 5.21 -2.94
CA THR A 513 -46.45 4.80 -1.86
C THR A 513 -46.26 3.29 -1.86
N ILE A 514 -47.22 2.55 -2.42
CA ILE A 514 -47.21 1.10 -2.56
C ILE A 514 -47.15 0.74 -4.05
N PRO A 515 -46.27 -0.20 -4.47
CA PRO A 515 -46.23 -0.62 -5.86
C PRO A 515 -47.43 -1.53 -6.20
N VAL A 516 -47.93 -1.42 -7.44
CA VAL A 516 -48.94 -2.33 -8.00
C VAL A 516 -48.37 -3.74 -8.29
N GLY A 517 -47.05 -3.86 -8.30
CA GLY A 517 -46.30 -5.08 -8.50
C GLY A 517 -44.81 -4.78 -8.65
N VAL A 518 -44.01 -5.82 -8.87
CA VAL A 518 -42.57 -5.68 -9.12
C VAL A 518 -42.20 -6.34 -10.43
N THR A 519 -41.23 -5.75 -11.12
CA THR A 519 -40.56 -6.34 -12.27
C THR A 519 -39.23 -6.90 -11.81
N MET A 520 -38.95 -8.18 -12.07
CA MET A 520 -37.73 -8.87 -11.59
C MET A 520 -37.00 -9.50 -12.78
N ASN A 521 -35.68 -9.49 -12.75
CA ASN A 521 -34.86 -10.30 -13.66
C ASN A 521 -33.56 -10.73 -12.97
N ALA A 522 -32.94 -11.79 -13.47
CA ALA A 522 -31.60 -12.16 -13.04
C ALA A 522 -30.81 -12.87 -14.14
N ASN A 523 -29.51 -12.59 -14.19
CA ASN A 523 -28.56 -13.24 -15.08
C ASN A 523 -27.38 -13.80 -14.31
N ILE A 524 -26.85 -14.93 -14.74
CA ILE A 524 -25.56 -15.47 -14.32
C ILE A 524 -24.50 -14.82 -15.20
N GLN A 525 -23.59 -14.08 -14.59
CA GLN A 525 -22.45 -13.49 -15.25
C GLN A 525 -21.20 -14.32 -14.90
N ARG A 526 -20.52 -14.79 -15.94
CA ARG A 526 -19.37 -15.68 -15.81
C ARG A 526 -18.05 -14.90 -15.85
N ALA A 527 -17.04 -15.42 -15.17
CA ALA A 527 -15.68 -14.87 -15.18
C ALA A 527 -15.04 -14.80 -16.58
N ASN A 528 -15.48 -15.68 -17.50
CA ASN A 528 -15.02 -15.67 -18.89
C ASN A 528 -15.72 -14.59 -19.77
N GLY A 529 -16.59 -13.76 -19.19
CA GLY A 529 -17.34 -12.71 -19.87
C GLY A 529 -18.68 -13.15 -20.47
N THR A 530 -19.06 -14.43 -20.39
CA THR A 530 -20.37 -14.88 -20.89
C THR A 530 -21.49 -14.56 -19.89
N THR A 531 -22.70 -14.36 -20.40
CA THR A 531 -23.91 -14.14 -19.59
C THR A 531 -24.98 -15.15 -19.95
N GLU A 532 -25.59 -15.76 -18.94
CA GLU A 532 -26.69 -16.71 -19.06
C GLU A 532 -27.91 -16.18 -18.30
N GLU A 533 -29.12 -16.34 -18.85
CA GLU A 533 -30.34 -15.94 -18.15
C GLU A 533 -30.62 -16.92 -16.99
N LEU A 534 -30.81 -16.41 -15.77
CA LEU A 534 -31.27 -17.22 -14.64
C LEU A 534 -32.79 -17.35 -14.68
N PHE A 535 -33.47 -16.21 -14.81
CA PHE A 535 -34.88 -16.10 -15.16
C PHE A 535 -35.12 -14.78 -15.93
N PRO A 536 -36.10 -14.76 -16.86
CA PRO A 536 -36.34 -13.61 -17.71
C PRO A 536 -36.94 -12.44 -16.94
N ASN A 537 -37.23 -11.36 -17.65
CA ASN A 537 -37.99 -10.26 -17.09
C ASN A 537 -39.43 -10.71 -16.74
N VAL A 538 -39.73 -10.80 -15.45
CA VAL A 538 -41.02 -11.28 -14.92
C VAL A 538 -41.72 -10.20 -14.11
N PHE A 539 -43.04 -10.15 -14.19
CA PHE A 539 -43.86 -9.22 -13.42
C PHE A 539 -44.68 -9.97 -12.37
N VAL A 540 -44.53 -9.58 -11.10
CA VAL A 540 -45.27 -10.15 -9.97
C VAL A 540 -46.23 -9.09 -9.42
N THR A 541 -47.53 -9.35 -9.50
CA THR A 541 -48.56 -8.40 -9.05
C THR A 541 -48.62 -8.33 -7.52
N ASN A 542 -48.90 -7.14 -6.99
CA ASN A 542 -49.13 -6.93 -5.56
C ASN A 542 -50.58 -7.23 -5.13
N THR A 543 -51.11 -8.35 -5.60
CA THR A 543 -52.48 -8.82 -5.37
C THR A 543 -52.51 -9.93 -4.32
N PHE A 544 -53.66 -10.14 -3.69
CA PHE A 544 -53.81 -11.26 -2.76
C PHE A 544 -53.85 -12.58 -3.53
N SER A 545 -52.90 -13.47 -3.23
CA SER A 545 -52.70 -14.73 -3.98
C SER A 545 -52.59 -14.47 -5.50
N ASN A 546 -52.92 -15.46 -6.33
CA ASN A 546 -52.98 -15.36 -7.79
C ASN A 546 -54.36 -14.91 -8.30
N THR A 547 -55.18 -14.25 -7.47
CA THR A 547 -56.58 -13.91 -7.81
C THR A 547 -56.70 -12.72 -8.75
N GLY A 548 -55.67 -11.87 -8.84
CA GLY A 548 -55.76 -10.57 -9.52
C GLY A 548 -56.59 -9.53 -8.76
N LEU A 549 -57.15 -9.88 -7.60
CA LEU A 549 -57.96 -9.01 -6.76
C LEU A 549 -57.13 -8.39 -5.63
N TYR A 550 -57.66 -7.33 -5.05
CA TYR A 550 -57.10 -6.66 -3.87
C TYR A 550 -55.65 -6.21 -4.07
N ASN A 551 -55.36 -5.52 -5.17
CA ASN A 551 -54.03 -4.95 -5.38
C ASN A 551 -53.76 -3.86 -4.33
N LEU A 552 -52.64 -3.96 -3.60
CA LEU A 552 -52.26 -2.97 -2.58
C LEU A 552 -51.71 -1.65 -3.18
N GLY A 553 -51.31 -1.66 -4.45
CA GLY A 553 -50.78 -0.47 -5.11
C GLY A 553 -51.80 0.66 -5.16
N ASN A 554 -51.34 1.89 -4.92
CA ASN A 554 -52.21 3.04 -4.65
C ASN A 554 -51.86 4.32 -5.40
#